data_AF-A0A1I5TRC2-F1
#
_entry.id   AF-A0A1I5TRC2-F1
#
_cell.length_a   1.000
_cell.length_b   1.000
_cell.length_c   1.000
_cell.angle_alpha   90.00
_cell.angle_beta   90.00
_cell.angle_gamma   90.00
#
_symmetry.space_group_name_H-M   'P 1'
#
loop_
_entity.id
_entity.type
_entity.pdbx_description
1 polymer ?
#
loop_
_entity_poly.entity_id
_entity_poly.type
_entity_poly.pdbx_seq_one_letter_code
_entity_poly.pdbx_strand_id
1 'polypeptide(L)'
;PVLEALLREQPRWAAHGAAEADLILSIAAEAGLDVEAARAQMRAPDVVGILNQDQSDVEAVGVRQTPTFFVNGRPLDPFGEAELRELVAAEVAESST
;
A
#
# COMPACT_ATOMS: atom_id res chain seq x y z
N PRO A 1 -5.90 10.25 7.00
CA PRO A 1 -4.89 11.33 7.23
C PRO A 1 -3.47 10.75 7.39
N VAL A 2 -3.28 9.75 8.25
CA VAL A 2 -1.96 9.15 8.53
C VAL A 2 -1.32 8.53 7.28
N LEU A 3 -2.05 7.68 6.54
CA LEU A 3 -1.53 7.05 5.31
C LEU A 3 -1.08 8.09 4.27
N GLU A 4 -1.93 9.07 3.99
CA GLU A 4 -1.62 10.17 3.06
C GLU A 4 -0.38 10.95 3.49
N ALA A 5 -0.22 11.23 4.79
CA ALA A 5 0.97 11.90 5.31
C ALA A 5 2.23 11.07 5.10
N LEU A 6 2.17 9.75 5.35
CA LEU A 6 3.29 8.84 5.12
C LEU A 6 3.65 8.75 3.63
N LEU A 7 2.67 8.63 2.73
CA LEU A 7 2.95 8.57 1.29
C LEU A 7 3.54 9.90 0.77
N ARG A 8 2.99 11.03 1.22
CA ARG A 8 3.49 12.36 0.86
C ARG A 8 4.93 12.61 1.34
N GLU A 9 5.28 12.10 2.51
CA GLU A 9 6.62 12.24 3.10
C GLU A 9 7.55 11.06 2.78
N GLN A 10 7.14 10.12 1.90
CA GLN A 10 7.93 8.97 1.48
C GLN A 10 9.35 9.31 1.02
N PRO A 11 9.60 10.43 0.29
CA PRO A 11 10.96 10.83 -0.07
C PRO A 11 11.88 11.10 1.12
N ARG A 12 11.35 11.32 2.32
CA ARG A 12 12.15 11.55 3.54
C ARG A 12 12.40 10.26 4.31
N TRP A 13 11.36 9.48 4.59
CA TRP A 13 11.51 8.32 5.47
C TRP A 13 11.87 7.02 4.74
N ALA A 14 11.64 6.92 3.42
CA ALA A 14 11.95 5.74 2.61
C ALA A 14 13.13 5.96 1.64
N ALA A 15 13.92 7.01 1.88
CA ALA A 15 15.00 7.40 0.97
C ALA A 15 16.08 6.30 0.87
N HIS A 16 16.63 6.11 -0.32
CA HIS A 16 17.80 5.25 -0.58
C HIS A 16 17.67 3.79 -0.10
N GLY A 17 16.44 3.27 0.04
CA GLY A 17 16.19 1.89 0.49
C GLY A 17 16.41 1.65 1.98
N ALA A 18 16.63 2.70 2.77
CA ALA A 18 16.79 2.62 4.22
C ALA A 18 15.59 3.32 4.89
N ALA A 19 14.61 2.53 5.32
CA ALA A 19 13.45 3.06 6.03
C ALA A 19 13.87 3.61 7.40
N GLU A 20 13.58 4.89 7.66
CA GLU A 20 13.82 5.55 8.94
C GLU A 20 12.58 5.44 9.83
N ALA A 21 12.52 4.40 10.66
CA ALA A 21 11.37 4.09 11.51
C ALA A 21 10.95 5.25 12.44
N ASP A 22 11.92 6.04 12.92
CA ASP A 22 11.64 7.19 13.80
C ASP A 22 10.93 8.34 13.04
N LEU A 23 11.25 8.53 11.75
CA LEU A 23 10.53 9.49 10.91
C LEU A 23 9.10 9.04 10.65
N ILE A 24 8.88 7.74 10.40
CA ILE A 24 7.53 7.18 10.17
C ILE A 24 6.60 7.51 11.35
N LEU A 25 7.03 7.23 12.58
CA LEU A 25 6.21 7.49 13.77
C LEU A 25 5.99 8.98 14.01
N SER A 26 7.00 9.81 13.75
CA SER A 26 6.89 11.27 13.90
C SER A 26 5.87 11.86 12.90
N ILE A 27 5.97 11.48 11.63
CA ILE A 27 5.02 11.90 10.57
C ILE A 27 3.60 11.41 10.89
N ALA A 28 3.48 10.17 11.37
CA ALA A 28 2.19 9.61 11.74
C ALA A 28 1.56 10.36 12.93
N ALA A 29 2.36 10.74 13.93
CA ALA A 29 1.92 11.53 15.08
C ALA A 29 1.43 12.92 14.66
N GLU A 30 2.16 13.62 13.79
CA GLU A 30 1.74 14.91 13.21
C GLU A 30 0.41 14.80 12.46
N ALA A 31 0.13 13.64 11.86
CA ALA A 31 -1.13 13.32 11.21
C ALA A 31 -2.24 12.81 12.15
N GLY A 32 -1.99 12.79 13.46
CA GLY A 32 -2.96 12.45 14.52
C GLY A 32 -2.94 11.01 15.02
N LEU A 33 -1.91 10.21 14.69
CA LEU A 33 -1.77 8.86 15.23
C LEU A 33 -1.33 8.89 16.70
N ASP A 34 -1.96 8.09 17.56
CA ASP A 34 -1.44 7.80 18.90
C ASP A 34 -0.22 6.87 18.79
N VAL A 35 0.96 7.42 19.07
CA VAL A 35 2.25 6.70 18.93
C VAL A 35 2.39 5.56 19.93
N GLU A 36 1.90 5.72 21.16
CA GLU A 36 2.03 4.68 22.18
C GLU A 36 1.13 3.49 21.85
N ALA A 37 -0.12 3.77 21.45
CA ALA A 37 -1.02 2.74 20.95
C ALA A 37 -0.46 2.06 19.69
N ALA A 38 0.09 2.83 18.75
CA ALA A 38 0.69 2.28 17.53
C ALA A 38 1.87 1.34 17.84
N ARG A 39 2.77 1.71 18.76
CA ARG A 39 3.90 0.85 19.17
C ARG A 39 3.43 -0.47 19.77
N ALA A 40 2.31 -0.48 20.50
CA ALA A 40 1.71 -1.70 21.02
C ALA A 40 1.12 -2.55 19.87
N GLN A 41 0.33 -1.91 19.00
CA GLN A 41 -0.37 -2.57 17.88
C GLN A 41 0.58 -3.14 16.82
N MET A 42 1.71 -2.49 16.55
CA MET A 42 2.73 -3.00 15.61
C MET A 42 3.27 -4.39 15.97
N ARG A 43 3.11 -4.82 17.23
CA ARG A 43 3.53 -6.14 17.74
C ARG A 43 2.36 -7.03 18.11
N ALA A 44 1.13 -6.56 17.92
CA ALA A 44 -0.04 -7.30 18.30
C ALA A 44 -0.21 -8.54 17.37
N PRO A 45 -0.54 -9.72 17.91
CA PRO A 45 -0.61 -10.96 17.12
C PRO A 45 -1.60 -10.90 15.95
N ASP A 46 -2.69 -10.14 16.09
CA ASP A 46 -3.68 -9.91 15.05
C ASP A 46 -3.12 -9.08 13.89
N VAL A 47 -2.40 -7.99 14.18
CA VAL A 47 -1.73 -7.16 13.18
C VAL A 47 -0.65 -7.96 12.44
N VAL A 48 0.17 -8.71 13.18
CA VAL A 48 1.19 -9.60 12.58
C VAL A 48 0.53 -10.69 11.74
N GLY A 49 -0.60 -11.24 12.20
CA GLY A 49 -1.38 -12.23 11.47
C GLY A 49 -1.88 -11.72 10.13
N ILE A 50 -2.40 -10.48 10.08
CA ILE A 50 -2.83 -9.82 8.83
C ILE A 50 -1.65 -9.67 7.87
N LEU A 51 -0.49 -9.16 8.34
CA LEU A 51 0.70 -8.98 7.48
C LEU A 51 1.20 -10.31 6.88
N ASN A 52 1.17 -11.40 7.65
CA ASN A 52 1.55 -12.72 7.16
C ASN A 52 0.56 -13.24 6.10
N GLN A 53 -0.74 -12.99 6.29
CA GLN A 53 -1.75 -13.37 5.30
C GLN A 53 -1.58 -12.57 4.01
N ASP A 54 -1.40 -11.25 4.11
CA ASP A 54 -1.18 -10.38 2.95
C ASP A 54 0.06 -10.82 2.16
N GLN A 55 1.16 -11.20 2.84
CA GLN A 55 2.35 -11.77 2.19
C GLN A 55 2.02 -13.07 1.43
N SER A 56 1.30 -14.00 2.07
CA SER A 56 0.89 -15.25 1.42
C SER A 56 -0.01 -15.00 0.20
N ASP A 57 -0.89 -14.01 0.28
CA ASP A 57 -1.82 -13.70 -0.80
C ASP A 57 -1.09 -13.11 -2.02
N VAL A 58 -0.16 -12.17 -1.82
CA VAL A 58 0.64 -11.60 -2.92
C VAL A 58 1.56 -12.64 -3.59
N GLU A 59 2.09 -13.59 -2.81
CA GLU A 59 2.86 -14.72 -3.34
C GLU A 59 1.98 -15.66 -4.16
N ALA A 60 0.78 -16.00 -3.65
CA ALA A 60 -0.17 -16.87 -4.33
C ALA A 60 -0.64 -16.29 -5.68
N VAL A 61 -0.80 -14.96 -5.78
CA VAL A 61 -1.14 -14.29 -7.05
C VAL A 61 0.07 -13.98 -7.93
N GLY A 62 1.28 -14.34 -7.51
CA GLY A 62 2.50 -14.22 -8.31
C GLY A 62 3.03 -12.80 -8.47
N VAL A 63 2.68 -11.87 -7.56
CA VAL A 63 3.21 -10.49 -7.56
C VAL A 63 4.69 -10.53 -7.19
N ARG A 64 5.55 -9.94 -8.02
CA ARG A 64 7.02 -9.96 -7.85
C ARG A 64 7.63 -8.63 -7.45
N GLN A 65 6.89 -7.54 -7.62
CA GLN A 65 7.36 -6.18 -7.37
C GLN A 65 6.20 -5.25 -7.09
N THR A 66 6.47 -4.18 -6.36
CA THR A 66 5.55 -3.08 -6.14
C THR A 66 5.99 -1.86 -6.96
N PRO A 67 5.05 -1.06 -7.50
CA PRO A 67 3.60 -1.28 -7.52
C PRO A 67 3.17 -2.34 -8.56
N THR A 68 2.07 -3.06 -8.27
CA THR A 68 1.35 -3.93 -9.21
C THR A 68 -0.14 -3.63 -9.06
N PHE A 69 -0.88 -3.53 -10.17
CA PHE A 69 -2.33 -3.25 -10.17
C PHE A 69 -3.09 -4.36 -10.90
N PHE A 70 -4.30 -4.61 -10.40
CA PHE A 70 -5.31 -5.41 -11.06
C PHE A 70 -6.61 -4.62 -11.11
N VAL A 71 -7.36 -4.74 -12.21
CA VAL A 71 -8.73 -4.26 -12.30
C VAL A 71 -9.61 -5.46 -12.57
N ASN A 72 -10.55 -5.76 -11.66
CA ASN A 72 -11.41 -6.96 -11.70
C ASN A 72 -10.64 -8.28 -12.01
N GLY A 73 -9.44 -8.43 -11.46
CA GLY A 73 -8.58 -9.60 -11.66
C GLY A 73 -7.74 -9.58 -12.94
N ARG A 74 -7.91 -8.59 -13.83
CA ARG A 74 -7.04 -8.39 -14.99
C ARG A 74 -5.79 -7.60 -14.58
N PRO A 75 -4.56 -8.10 -14.84
CA PRO A 75 -3.34 -7.37 -14.52
C PRO A 75 -3.18 -6.14 -15.42
N LEU A 76 -2.55 -5.09 -14.88
CA LEU A 76 -2.18 -3.90 -15.64
C LEU A 76 -0.84 -4.12 -16.38
N ASP A 77 -0.89 -4.30 -17.70
CA ASP A 77 0.28 -4.47 -18.56
C ASP A 77 0.00 -3.85 -19.96
N PRO A 78 0.71 -2.78 -20.38
CA PRO A 78 1.85 -2.14 -19.70
C PRO A 78 1.44 -1.36 -18.44
N PHE A 79 2.40 -1.14 -17.54
CA PHE A 79 2.18 -0.37 -16.32
C PHE A 79 2.24 1.13 -16.59
N GLY A 80 1.19 1.86 -16.19
CA GLY A 80 1.15 3.31 -16.18
C GLY A 80 -0.23 3.88 -15.81
N GLU A 81 -0.28 5.18 -15.53
CA GLU A 81 -1.53 5.84 -15.14
C GLU A 81 -2.56 5.83 -16.28
N ALA A 82 -2.13 6.10 -17.51
CA ALA A 82 -3.02 6.14 -18.67
C ALA A 82 -3.64 4.76 -18.93
N GLU A 83 -2.80 3.73 -18.88
CA GLU A 83 -3.17 2.33 -19.03
C GLU A 83 -4.15 1.89 -17.93
N LEU A 84 -3.92 2.34 -16.68
CA LEU A 84 -4.84 2.06 -15.58
C LEU A 84 -6.21 2.71 -15.82
N ARG A 85 -6.24 3.97 -16.27
CA ARG A 85 -7.49 4.68 -16.59
C ARG A 85 -8.24 4.00 -17.72
N GLU A 86 -7.54 3.57 -18.76
CA GLU A 86 -8.12 2.84 -19.90
C GLU A 86 -8.71 1.50 -19.48
N LEU A 87 -7.96 0.71 -18.70
CA LEU A 87 -8.43 -0.59 -18.21
C LEU A 87 -9.67 -0.45 -17.32
N VAL A 88 -9.70 0.54 -16.42
CA VAL A 88 -10.89 0.84 -15.60
C VAL A 88 -12.08 1.25 -16.48
N ALA A 89 -11.87 2.13 -17.47
CA ALA A 89 -12.95 2.56 -18.36
C ALA A 89 -13.55 1.38 -19.15
N ALA A 90 -12.72 0.45 -19.61
CA ALA A 90 -13.16 -0.75 -20.31
C ALA A 90 -14.02 -1.66 -19.41
N GLU A 91 -13.60 -1.90 -18.17
CA GLU A 91 -14.34 -2.71 -17.18
C GLU A 91 -15.70 -2.12 -16.80
N VAL A 92 -15.77 -0.80 -16.67
CA VAL A 92 -17.02 -0.09 -16.39
C VAL A 92 -17.99 -0.22 -17.57
N ALA A 93 -17.50 -0.09 -18.80
CA ALA A 93 -18.32 -0.25 -20.01
C ALA A 93 -18.85 -1.68 -20.16
N GLU A 94 -18.01 -2.69 -19.88
CA GLU A 94 -18.36 -4.11 -19.90
C GLU A 94 -19.45 -4.44 -18.87
N SER A 95 -19.36 -3.90 -17.66
CA SER A 95 -20.33 -4.13 -16.58
C SER A 95 -21.67 -3.40 -16.78
N SER A 96 -21.76 -2.48 -17.74
CA SER A 96 -22.96 -1.68 -18.02
C SER A 96 -23.82 -2.26 -19.15
N THR A 97 -23.44 -3.42 -19.70
CA THR A 97 -24.13 -4.14 -20.77
C THR A 97 -24.81 -5.40 -20.20
#